data_AF-A0A3D4TDE0-F1
#
_entry.id   AF-A0A3D4TDE0-F1
#
_cell.length_a   1.000
_cell.length_b   1.000
_cell.length_c   1.000
_cell.angle_alpha   90.00
_cell.angle_beta   90.00
_cell.angle_gamma   90.00
#
_symmetry.space_group_name_H-M   'P 1'
#
loop_
_entity.id
_entity.type
_entity.pdbx_description
1 polymer ?
#
loop_
_entity_poly.entity_id
_entity_poly.type
_entity_poly.pdbx_seq_one_letter_code
_entity_poly.pdbx_strand_id
1 'polypeptide(L)'
;MTQSRNLTNSKVLQSSFDKAFVQIVEFLYSNWQLHRKFRFKSELFLQFNWKGNQYANIKSGKVNVPKHLVAKISAVLIREYGVSPIFLSTATGPMFSENANEWLSKAPDEVFGATSENIDFLQKQIIALKTRIRNLQSENERLKAQLEDKKSQR
;
A
#
# COMPACT_ATOMS: atom_id res chain seq x y z
N MET A 1 18.51 10.21 -42.39
CA MET A 1 17.79 8.97 -42.05
C MET A 1 17.60 8.93 -40.54
N THR A 2 16.41 9.26 -40.07
CA THR A 2 16.09 9.37 -38.64
C THR A 2 15.70 8.00 -38.12
N GLN A 3 16.60 7.32 -37.39
CA GLN A 3 16.22 6.10 -36.67
C GLN A 3 15.38 6.50 -35.45
N SER A 4 14.06 6.41 -35.61
CA SER A 4 13.12 6.42 -34.51
C SER A 4 13.35 5.17 -33.67
N ARG A 5 13.99 5.31 -32.50
CA ARG A 5 14.08 4.24 -31.51
C ARG A 5 12.68 3.97 -30.96
N ASN A 6 12.02 2.94 -31.49
CA ASN A 6 10.94 2.27 -30.77
C ASN A 6 11.53 1.66 -29.49
N LEU A 7 11.47 2.43 -28.40
CA LEU A 7 11.61 1.93 -27.04
C LEU A 7 10.39 1.05 -26.79
N THR A 8 10.50 -0.22 -27.18
CA THR A 8 9.58 -1.26 -26.73
C THR A 8 9.55 -1.20 -25.20
N ASN A 9 8.34 -1.13 -24.63
CA ASN A 9 8.05 -1.37 -23.22
C ASN A 9 8.42 -2.83 -22.87
N SER A 10 9.72 -3.13 -22.87
CA SER A 10 10.26 -4.43 -22.54
C SER A 10 10.06 -4.65 -21.04
N LYS A 11 9.13 -5.54 -20.69
CA LYS A 11 9.02 -6.06 -19.33
C LYS A 11 10.20 -6.99 -19.08
N VAL A 12 10.89 -6.78 -17.97
CA VAL A 12 11.95 -7.65 -17.49
C VAL A 12 11.31 -8.90 -16.89
N LEU A 13 11.97 -10.05 -17.04
CA LEU A 13 11.58 -11.27 -16.33
C LEU A 13 11.75 -11.04 -14.83
N GLN A 14 10.62 -10.92 -14.12
CA GLN A 14 10.60 -10.75 -12.68
C GLN A 14 11.02 -12.02 -11.96
N SER A 15 11.92 -11.89 -10.98
CA SER A 15 12.26 -13.01 -10.10
C SER A 15 11.08 -13.38 -9.22
N SER A 16 11.12 -14.59 -8.64
CA SER A 16 10.14 -15.00 -7.64
C SER A 16 10.12 -14.03 -6.46
N PHE A 17 11.27 -13.51 -6.05
CA PHE A 17 11.34 -12.49 -5.00
C PHE A 17 10.59 -11.21 -5.39
N ASP A 18 10.75 -10.71 -6.61
CA ASP A 18 10.06 -9.50 -7.06
C ASP A 18 8.53 -9.68 -7.03
N LYS A 19 8.06 -10.85 -7.45
CA LYS A 19 6.63 -11.20 -7.43
C LYS A 19 6.11 -11.27 -5.99
N ALA A 20 6.82 -11.97 -5.11
CA ALA A 20 6.47 -12.07 -3.70
C ALA A 20 6.44 -10.70 -3.04
N PHE A 21 7.47 -9.89 -3.29
CA PHE A 21 7.61 -8.54 -2.78
C PHE A 21 6.43 -7.65 -3.17
N VAL A 22 6.03 -7.64 -4.45
CA VAL A 22 4.86 -6.88 -4.91
C VAL A 22 3.59 -7.35 -4.20
N GLN A 23 3.37 -8.66 -4.08
CA GLN A 23 2.18 -9.20 -3.40
C GLN A 23 2.12 -8.79 -1.93
N ILE A 24 3.24 -8.87 -1.21
CA ILE A 24 3.32 -8.46 0.19
C ILE A 24 3.03 -6.98 0.34
N VAL A 25 3.67 -6.13 -0.47
CA VAL A 25 3.45 -4.68 -0.40
C VAL A 25 1.98 -4.35 -0.66
N GLU A 26 1.36 -4.90 -1.71
CA GLU A 26 -0.06 -4.67 -2.01
C GLU A 26 -0.97 -5.17 -0.88
N PHE A 27 -0.64 -6.31 -0.27
CA PHE A 27 -1.37 -6.82 0.90
C PHE A 27 -1.29 -5.85 2.07
N LEU A 28 -0.09 -5.41 2.45
CA LEU A 28 0.12 -4.44 3.54
C LEU A 28 -0.58 -3.10 3.25
N TYR A 29 -0.64 -2.70 1.97
CA TYR A 29 -1.38 -1.51 1.56
C TYR A 29 -2.88 -1.65 1.78
N SER A 30 -3.45 -2.77 1.37
CA SER A 30 -4.89 -3.02 1.39
C SER A 30 -5.42 -3.40 2.78
N ASN A 31 -4.53 -3.91 3.64
CA ASN A 31 -4.88 -4.50 4.93
C ASN A 31 -4.19 -3.81 6.12
N TRP A 32 -3.78 -2.55 5.96
CA TRP A 32 -3.09 -1.77 6.98
C TRP A 32 -3.83 -1.66 8.33
N GLN A 33 -5.15 -1.81 8.28
CA GLN A 33 -6.08 -1.82 9.40
C GLN A 33 -6.13 -3.16 10.14
N LEU A 34 -5.51 -4.23 9.65
CA LEU A 34 -5.56 -5.53 10.34
C LEU A 34 -4.56 -5.59 11.50
N HIS A 35 -3.44 -4.88 11.41
CA HIS A 35 -2.43 -4.92 12.46
C HIS A 35 -1.58 -3.65 12.53
N ARG A 36 -1.17 -3.22 13.73
CA ARG A 36 -0.37 -1.99 13.92
C ARG A 36 0.92 -1.98 13.10
N LYS A 37 1.57 -3.14 12.94
CA LYS A 37 2.80 -3.26 12.16
C LYS A 37 2.61 -2.97 10.67
N PHE A 38 1.40 -3.15 10.13
CA PHE A 38 1.08 -2.87 8.72
C PHE A 38 0.88 -1.37 8.46
N ARG A 39 0.78 -0.54 9.51
CA ARG A 39 0.58 0.91 9.41
C ARG A 39 1.84 1.67 9.05
N PHE A 40 3.01 1.12 9.35
CA PHE A 40 4.32 1.72 9.09
C PHE A 40 4.77 1.57 7.63
N LYS A 41 3.87 1.91 6.68
CA LYS A 41 4.09 1.81 5.22
C LYS A 41 5.28 2.66 4.77
N SER A 42 5.40 3.87 5.30
CA SER A 42 6.52 4.77 5.03
C SER A 42 7.84 4.21 5.55
N GLU A 43 7.84 3.49 6.67
CA GLU A 43 9.07 2.96 7.25
C GLU A 43 9.68 1.89 6.36
N LEU A 44 8.91 1.00 5.73
CA LEU A 44 9.48 0.05 4.78
C LEU A 44 10.25 0.78 3.67
N PHE A 45 9.67 1.80 3.03
CA PHE A 45 10.33 2.54 1.95
C PHE A 45 11.45 3.47 2.44
N LEU A 46 11.32 4.06 3.64
CA LEU A 46 12.34 4.89 4.28
C LEU A 46 13.55 4.05 4.71
N GLN A 47 13.33 2.87 5.30
CA GLN A 47 14.38 1.92 5.72
C GLN A 47 15.23 1.44 4.53
N PHE A 48 14.69 1.46 3.31
CA PHE A 48 15.42 1.14 2.08
C PHE A 48 15.84 2.36 1.25
N ASN A 49 15.55 3.59 1.70
CA ASN A 49 15.81 4.83 0.98
C ASN A 49 15.30 4.80 -0.48
N TRP A 50 14.11 4.25 -0.68
CA TRP A 50 13.54 4.06 -2.01
C TRP A 50 12.82 5.32 -2.50
N LYS A 51 13.15 5.75 -3.73
CA LYS A 51 12.45 6.85 -4.39
C LYS A 51 11.05 6.38 -4.81
N GLY A 52 10.04 7.24 -4.71
CA GLY A 52 8.62 6.88 -4.93
C GLY A 52 8.31 6.23 -6.29
N ASN A 53 9.15 6.43 -7.31
CA ASN A 53 9.01 5.81 -8.63
C ASN A 53 9.57 4.37 -8.74
N GLN A 54 10.39 3.91 -7.78
CA GLN A 54 11.06 2.61 -7.85
C GLN A 54 10.06 1.46 -7.67
N TYR A 55 9.14 1.58 -6.70
CA TYR A 55 8.10 0.57 -6.50
C TYR A 55 7.19 0.42 -7.73
N ALA A 56 6.76 1.54 -8.33
CA ALA A 56 5.93 1.51 -9.54
C ALA A 56 6.64 0.82 -10.72
N ASN A 57 7.96 1.01 -10.85
CA ASN A 57 8.75 0.33 -11.87
C ASN A 57 8.90 -1.17 -11.59
N ILE A 58 9.03 -1.57 -10.32
CA ILE A 58 9.05 -2.99 -9.93
C ILE A 58 7.68 -3.63 -10.19
N LYS A 59 6.59 -3.02 -9.70
CA LYS A 59 5.22 -3.50 -9.89
C LYS A 59 4.85 -3.66 -11.36
N SER A 60 5.28 -2.75 -12.22
CA SER A 60 5.05 -2.82 -13.67
C SER A 60 5.96 -3.81 -14.41
N GLY A 61 6.90 -4.45 -13.72
CA GLY A 61 7.86 -5.38 -14.30
C GLY A 61 8.92 -4.70 -15.17
N LYS A 62 9.14 -3.39 -15.00
CA LYS A 62 10.18 -2.65 -15.74
C LYS A 62 11.56 -2.84 -15.15
N VAL A 63 11.65 -3.09 -13.84
CA VAL A 63 12.90 -3.34 -13.12
C VAL A 63 12.69 -4.40 -12.06
N ASN A 64 13.76 -5.09 -11.66
CA ASN A 64 13.77 -5.97 -10.50
C ASN A 64 14.34 -5.22 -9.28
N VAL A 65 14.06 -5.74 -8.09
CA VAL A 65 14.70 -5.27 -6.86
C VAL A 65 16.22 -5.47 -6.98
N PRO A 66 17.04 -4.46 -6.64
CA PRO A 66 18.48 -4.61 -6.66
C PRO A 66 18.94 -5.78 -5.79
N LYS A 67 19.73 -6.71 -6.35
CA LYS A 67 20.15 -7.95 -5.66
C LYS A 67 20.78 -7.70 -4.29
N HIS A 68 21.56 -6.63 -4.14
CA HIS A 68 22.21 -6.26 -2.87
C HIS A 68 21.20 -5.84 -1.78
N LEU A 69 19.98 -5.45 -2.14
CA LEU A 69 18.92 -5.11 -1.19
C LEU A 69 18.03 -6.29 -0.82
N VAL A 70 18.00 -7.36 -1.62
CA VAL A 70 17.10 -8.51 -1.42
C VAL A 70 17.25 -9.08 -0.02
N ALA A 71 18.48 -9.34 0.45
CA ALA A 71 18.71 -9.89 1.78
C ALA A 71 18.21 -8.97 2.90
N LYS A 72 18.45 -7.65 2.79
CA LYS A 72 18.02 -6.66 3.77
C LYS A 72 16.48 -6.55 3.79
N ILE A 73 15.85 -6.54 2.63
CA ILE A 73 14.39 -6.49 2.48
C ILE A 73 13.75 -7.75 3.06
N SER A 74 14.27 -8.93 2.71
CA SER A 74 13.81 -10.20 3.28
C SER A 74 13.88 -10.20 4.80
N ALA A 75 15.00 -9.75 5.38
CA ALA A 75 15.16 -9.71 6.83
C ALA A 75 14.11 -8.84 7.54
N VAL A 76 13.80 -7.67 6.97
CA VAL A 76 12.74 -6.78 7.50
C VAL A 76 11.37 -7.42 7.34
N LEU A 77 11.04 -7.96 6.16
CA LEU A 77 9.74 -8.59 5.89
C LEU A 77 9.49 -9.80 6.81
N ILE A 78 10.51 -10.62 7.06
CA ILE A 78 10.41 -11.75 7.97
C ILE A 78 10.26 -11.27 9.41
N ARG A 79 11.16 -10.39 9.89
CA ARG A 79 11.22 -9.97 11.30
C ARG A 79 10.04 -9.10 11.72
N GLU A 80 9.71 -8.11 10.90
CA GLU A 80 8.73 -7.09 11.24
C GLU A 80 7.34 -7.51 10.82
N TYR A 81 7.21 -8.10 9.63
CA TYR A 81 5.91 -8.43 9.03
C TYR A 81 5.58 -9.93 9.08
N GLY A 82 6.47 -10.76 9.63
CA GLY A 82 6.19 -12.19 9.81
C GLY A 82 6.03 -12.93 8.49
N VAL A 83 6.58 -12.40 7.41
CA VAL A 83 6.50 -13.01 6.08
C VAL A 83 7.25 -14.34 6.07
N SER A 84 6.67 -15.35 5.42
CA SER A 84 7.30 -16.66 5.23
C SER A 84 8.55 -16.55 4.35
N PRO A 85 9.72 -17.06 4.80
CA PRO A 85 10.92 -17.13 3.96
C PRO A 85 10.69 -17.94 2.69
N ILE A 86 9.87 -19.00 2.76
CA ILE A 86 9.51 -19.83 1.60
C ILE A 86 8.78 -18.97 0.57
N PHE A 87 7.75 -18.25 0.99
CA PHE A 87 7.00 -17.36 0.09
C PHE A 87 7.87 -16.29 -0.56
N LEU A 88 8.81 -15.70 0.17
CA LEU A 88 9.77 -14.73 -0.40
C LEU A 88 10.64 -15.33 -1.50
N SER A 89 10.95 -16.62 -1.43
CA SER A 89 11.79 -17.31 -2.41
C SER A 89 11.01 -17.84 -3.61
N THR A 90 9.74 -18.20 -3.44
CA THR A 90 8.95 -18.90 -4.48
C THR A 90 7.79 -18.08 -5.04
N ALA A 91 7.33 -17.04 -4.33
CA ALA A 91 6.07 -16.34 -4.55
C ALA A 91 4.82 -17.25 -4.50
N THR A 92 4.94 -18.40 -3.87
CA THR A 92 3.87 -19.41 -3.74
C THR A 92 3.82 -19.95 -2.31
N GLY A 93 2.67 -20.50 -1.93
CA GLY A 93 2.43 -20.99 -0.57
C GLY A 93 1.97 -19.90 0.41
N PRO A 94 2.02 -20.14 1.74
CA PRO A 94 1.56 -19.19 2.74
C PRO A 94 2.42 -17.93 2.79
N MET A 95 1.81 -16.75 2.58
CA MET A 95 2.52 -15.46 2.62
C MET A 95 3.12 -15.15 3.99
N PHE A 96 2.42 -15.51 5.06
CA PHE A 96 2.81 -15.27 6.44
C PHE A 96 3.16 -16.58 7.14
N SER A 97 4.08 -16.52 8.11
CA SER A 97 4.37 -17.63 9.01
C SER A 97 3.17 -17.91 9.92
N GLU A 98 3.11 -19.10 10.51
CA GLU A 98 2.01 -19.48 11.43
C GLU A 98 1.86 -18.48 12.59
N ASN A 99 2.99 -18.03 13.18
CA ASN A 99 3.01 -17.02 14.24
C ASN A 99 2.48 -15.65 13.81
N ALA A 100 2.52 -15.34 12.50
CA ALA A 100 1.98 -14.11 11.94
C ALA A 100 0.53 -14.27 11.48
N ASN A 101 0.08 -15.50 11.19
CA ASN A 101 -1.33 -15.79 10.96
C ASN A 101 -2.16 -15.55 12.23
N GLU A 102 -1.57 -15.65 13.43
CA GLU A 102 -2.21 -15.21 14.67
C GLU A 102 -2.55 -13.71 14.68
N TRP A 103 -1.82 -12.88 13.93
CA TRP A 103 -2.16 -11.45 13.78
C TRP A 103 -3.35 -11.22 12.85
N LEU A 104 -3.65 -12.20 11.99
CA LEU A 104 -4.74 -12.17 11.03
C LEU A 104 -6.03 -12.81 11.58
N SER A 105 -5.92 -13.64 12.61
CA SER A 105 -7.06 -14.31 13.27
C SER A 105 -7.59 -13.57 14.49
N LYS A 106 -6.82 -12.66 15.09
CA LYS A 106 -7.28 -11.81 16.18
C LYS A 106 -8.17 -10.69 15.64
N ALA A 107 -9.33 -10.51 16.25
CA ALA A 107 -10.24 -9.43 15.89
C ALA A 107 -9.50 -8.08 16.03
N PRO A 108 -9.69 -7.12 15.11
CA PRO A 108 -9.05 -5.80 15.14
C PRO A 108 -9.03 -5.16 16.55
N ASP A 109 -10.12 -5.32 17.28
CA ASP A 109 -10.41 -4.87 18.63
C ASP A 109 -9.46 -5.41 19.72
N GLU A 110 -8.91 -6.62 19.57
CA GLU A 110 -7.87 -7.15 20.47
C GLU A 110 -6.47 -6.58 20.16
N VAL A 111 -6.24 -6.14 18.91
CA VAL A 111 -4.97 -5.56 18.45
C VAL A 111 -4.94 -4.03 18.64
N PHE A 112 -6.12 -3.39 18.62
CA PHE A 112 -6.33 -1.95 18.75
C PHE A 112 -6.63 -1.48 20.17
N GLY A 113 -6.12 -2.17 21.19
CA GLY A 113 -6.24 -1.74 22.59
C GLY A 113 -6.18 -0.22 22.71
N ALA A 114 -7.09 0.34 23.50
CA ALA A 114 -7.40 1.77 23.62
C ALA A 114 -6.20 2.60 24.11
N THR A 115 -5.20 2.74 23.24
CA THR A 115 -4.01 3.53 23.46
C THR A 115 -4.25 4.94 22.93
N SER A 116 -3.69 5.93 23.61
CA SER A 116 -3.83 7.34 23.24
C SER A 116 -3.43 7.60 21.79
N GLU A 117 -2.35 7.00 21.30
CA GLU A 117 -1.88 7.15 19.92
C GLU A 117 -2.88 6.62 18.89
N ASN A 118 -3.54 5.49 19.17
CA ASN A 118 -4.57 4.94 18.28
C ASN A 118 -5.82 5.82 18.28
N ILE A 119 -6.21 6.32 19.45
CA ILE A 119 -7.35 7.24 19.59
C ILE A 119 -7.06 8.54 18.83
N ASP A 120 -5.88 9.14 19.01
CA ASP A 120 -5.45 10.36 18.32
C ASP A 120 -5.42 10.17 16.80
N PHE A 121 -4.90 9.04 16.32
CA PHE A 121 -4.91 8.71 14.90
C PHE A 121 -6.33 8.60 14.35
N LEU A 122 -7.20 7.84 15.03
CA LEU A 122 -8.60 7.68 14.62
C LEU A 122 -9.35 9.03 14.66
N GLN A 123 -9.09 9.87 15.66
CA GLN A 123 -9.66 11.22 15.74
C GLN A 123 -9.21 12.10 14.57
N LYS A 124 -7.93 12.10 14.20
CA LYS A 124 -7.42 12.82 13.02
C LYS A 124 -8.11 12.36 11.74
N GLN A 125 -8.31 11.04 11.58
CA GLN A 125 -9.00 10.48 10.42
C GLN A 125 -10.49 10.87 10.40
N ILE A 126 -11.16 10.86 11.54
CA ILE A 126 -12.55 11.32 11.67
C ILE A 126 -12.67 12.81 11.29
N ILE A 127 -11.75 13.66 11.73
CA ILE A 127 -11.73 15.09 11.37
C ILE A 127 -11.54 15.28 9.86
N ALA A 128 -10.61 14.54 9.26
CA ALA A 128 -10.37 14.59 7.82
C ALA A 128 -11.61 14.16 7.02
N LEU A 129 -12.25 13.06 7.41
CA LEU A 129 -13.48 12.57 6.78
C LEU A 129 -14.65 13.55 6.95
N LYS A 130 -14.86 14.11 8.15
CA LYS A 130 -15.89 15.13 8.39
C LYS A 130 -15.69 16.38 7.53
N THR A 131 -14.44 16.77 7.30
CA THR A 131 -14.11 17.91 6.42
C THR A 131 -14.40 17.57 4.97
N ARG A 132 -14.02 16.37 4.51
CA ARG A 132 -14.34 15.88 3.16
C ARG A 132 -15.86 15.87 2.91
N ILE A 133 -16.64 15.37 3.86
CA ILE A 133 -18.11 15.31 3.77
C ILE A 133 -18.70 16.72 3.65
N ARG A 134 -18.28 17.67 4.48
CA ARG A 134 -18.76 19.06 4.40
C ARG A 134 -18.47 19.70 3.04
N ASN A 135 -17.28 19.48 2.50
CA ASN A 135 -16.92 20.01 1.19
C ASN A 135 -17.80 19.41 0.08
N LEU A 136 -18.02 18.09 0.11
CA LEU A 136 -18.90 17.42 -0.85
C LEU A 136 -20.37 17.85 -0.73
N GLN A 137 -20.85 18.12 0.48
CA GLN A 137 -22.19 18.67 0.71
C GLN A 137 -22.32 20.08 0.11
N SER A 138 -21.34 20.94 0.36
CA SER A 138 -21.31 22.30 -0.18
C SER A 138 -21.25 22.30 -1.71
N GLU A 139 -20.46 21.39 -2.29
CA GLU A 139 -20.38 21.22 -3.74
C GLU A 139 -21.70 20.71 -4.33
N ASN A 140 -22.36 19.75 -3.67
CA ASN A 140 -23.68 19.27 -4.08
C ASN A 140 -24.74 20.37 -4.04
N GLU A 141 -24.76 21.21 -3.01
CA GLU A 141 -25.68 22.36 -2.92
C GLU A 141 -25.43 23.36 -4.05
N ARG A 142 -24.16 23.68 -4.33
CA ARG A 142 -23.78 24.55 -5.46
C ARG A 142 -24.26 23.97 -6.80
N LEU A 143 -24.05 22.68 -7.03
CA LEU A 143 -24.48 22.02 -8.27
C LEU A 143 -26.01 21.99 -8.40
N LYS A 144 -26.74 21.78 -7.30
CA LYS A 144 -28.22 21.86 -7.29
C LYS A 144 -28.71 23.25 -7.65
N ALA A 145 -28.13 24.30 -7.07
CA ALA A 145 -28.49 25.68 -7.39
C ALA A 145 -28.25 25.99 -8.89
N GLN A 146 -27.09 25.61 -9.42
CA GLN A 146 -26.79 25.77 -10.85
C GLN A 146 -27.75 25.00 -11.77
N LEU A 147 -28.23 23.83 -11.33
CA LEU A 147 -29.20 23.04 -12.09
C LEU A 147 -30.56 23.74 -12.14
N GLU A 148 -31.03 24.27 -11.01
CA GLU A 148 -32.30 25.00 -10.94
C GLU A 148 -32.25 26.31 -11.75
N ASP A 149 -31.17 27.09 -11.64
CA ASP A 149 -30.98 28.29 -12.47
C ASP A 149 -31.04 27.97 -13.97
N LYS A 150 -30.42 26.86 -14.39
CA LYS A 150 -30.46 26.41 -15.80
C LYS A 150 -31.84 25.92 -16.24
N LYS A 151 -32.66 25.40 -15.32
CA LYS A 151 -34.05 25.02 -15.64
C LYS A 151 -34.94 26.25 -15.78
N SER A 152 -34.74 27.27 -14.95
CA SER A 152 -35.50 28.53 -15.01
C SER A 152 -35.17 29.41 -16.23
N GLN A 153 -34.06 29.13 -16.93
CA GLN A 153 -33.66 29.79 -18.17
C GLN A 153 -34.17 29.11 -19.45
N ARG A 154 -34.93 28.02 -19.33
CA ARG A 154 -35.59 27.31 -20.45
C ARG A 154 -37.08 27.59 -20.47
#